data_AF-A0AAD5R0R0-F1
#
_entry.id   AF-A0AAD5R0R0-F1
#
_cell.length_a   1.000
_cell.length_b   1.000
_cell.length_c   1.000
_cell.angle_alpha   90.00
_cell.angle_beta   90.00
_cell.angle_gamma   90.00
#
_symmetry.space_group_name_H-M   'P 1'
#
loop_
_entity.id
_entity.type
_entity.pdbx_description
1 polymer ?
#
loop_
_entity_poly.entity_id
_entity_poly.type
_entity_poly.pdbx_seq_one_letter_code
_entity_poly.pdbx_strand_id
1 'polypeptide(L)'
;MARLWTNSFMIPLLASIATVFGCGVVPAGQANTRTFTVTGFSLPVAMVYSTATNVQAQIPGIASTEGNAKAFVQRLVMQTVFDVLESQARSALLPDAVISAILAQLEVKVTYAPIPCEKFIRSLMEEVKMNEQKCIIVDNMVTGICAAKMGMEGMCNSDMVTIMPVPTSATSISGTLTTTNIIMANWSRTMWQSVLNRALRMQASGSFRFALLLGVCYCCWKLKLKVM
;
A
#
# COMPACT_ATOMS: atom_id res chain seq x y z
N MET A 1 63.49 11.52 -39.17
CA MET A 1 63.25 11.05 -37.79
C MET A 1 61.86 10.46 -37.72
N ALA A 2 61.80 9.18 -37.38
CA ALA A 2 60.59 8.37 -37.28
C ALA A 2 59.93 8.54 -35.90
N ARG A 3 58.60 8.45 -35.86
CA ARG A 3 57.83 7.48 -35.04
C ARG A 3 56.32 7.73 -35.18
N LEU A 4 55.67 6.80 -35.86
CA LEU A 4 54.24 6.51 -35.77
C LEU A 4 53.94 5.98 -34.36
N TRP A 5 52.85 6.44 -33.75
CA TRP A 5 52.16 5.72 -32.68
C TRP A 5 50.66 5.71 -32.99
N THR A 6 50.24 4.66 -33.68
CA THR A 6 48.91 4.07 -33.58
C THR A 6 48.80 3.39 -32.22
N ASN A 7 47.84 3.80 -31.38
CA ASN A 7 47.38 2.98 -30.27
C ASN A 7 45.89 2.75 -30.38
N SER A 8 45.57 1.67 -31.08
CA SER A 8 44.33 0.93 -31.00
C SER A 8 44.19 0.37 -29.59
N PHE A 9 43.20 0.83 -28.84
CA PHE A 9 42.65 0.13 -27.69
C PHE A 9 41.12 0.10 -27.83
N MET A 10 40.63 -0.70 -28.78
CA MET A 10 39.28 -1.23 -28.68
C MET A 10 39.31 -2.31 -27.60
N ILE A 11 38.76 -2.00 -26.44
CA ILE A 11 38.44 -2.98 -25.40
C ILE A 11 37.08 -3.60 -25.79
N PRO A 12 37.01 -4.89 -26.16
CA PRO A 12 35.73 -5.55 -26.27
C PRO A 12 35.32 -5.96 -24.86
N LEU A 13 34.66 -5.06 -24.13
CA LEU A 13 33.97 -5.44 -22.89
C LEU A 13 32.63 -6.08 -23.27
N LEU A 14 32.69 -7.25 -23.91
CA LEU A 14 31.58 -8.18 -23.98
C LEU A 14 31.44 -8.81 -22.58
N ALA A 15 30.89 -8.03 -21.65
CA ALA A 15 30.37 -8.57 -20.41
C ALA A 15 29.19 -9.47 -20.79
N SER A 16 29.41 -10.77 -20.67
CA SER A 16 28.41 -11.81 -20.65
C SER A 16 27.40 -11.48 -19.54
N ILE A 17 26.33 -10.78 -19.90
CA ILE A 17 25.12 -10.74 -19.10
C ILE A 17 24.55 -12.15 -19.23
N ALA A 18 24.99 -13.04 -18.34
CA ALA A 18 24.34 -14.31 -18.16
C ALA A 18 22.88 -14.00 -17.85
N THR A 19 22.02 -14.29 -18.83
CA THR A 19 20.57 -14.29 -18.71
C THR A 19 20.18 -15.40 -17.75
N VAL A 20 20.41 -15.18 -16.46
CA VAL A 20 19.86 -15.99 -15.38
C VAL A 20 18.47 -15.44 -15.06
N PHE A 21 17.59 -15.49 -16.05
CA PHE A 21 16.14 -15.45 -15.88
C PHE A 21 15.53 -16.78 -16.34
N GLY A 22 16.28 -17.89 -16.20
CA GLY A 22 15.64 -19.20 -16.24
C GLY A 22 14.64 -19.27 -15.09
N CYS A 23 13.40 -19.63 -15.37
CA CYS A 23 12.35 -19.95 -14.39
C CYS A 23 12.70 -21.22 -13.57
N GLY A 24 13.97 -21.37 -13.16
CA GLY A 24 14.41 -22.39 -12.24
C GLY A 24 13.81 -22.10 -10.87
N VAL A 25 13.19 -23.12 -10.28
CA VAL A 25 12.66 -23.07 -8.92
C VAL A 25 13.81 -22.66 -8.01
N VAL A 26 13.70 -21.48 -7.41
CA VAL A 26 14.74 -20.95 -6.51
C VAL A 26 14.91 -21.93 -5.34
N PRO A 27 16.12 -22.43 -5.05
CA PRO A 27 16.35 -23.34 -3.94
C PRO A 27 15.84 -22.73 -2.63
N ALA A 28 15.25 -23.56 -1.77
CA ALA A 28 14.84 -23.16 -0.43
C ALA A 28 16.03 -22.53 0.31
N GLY A 29 15.91 -21.25 0.70
CA GLY A 29 16.97 -20.48 1.36
C GLY A 29 17.41 -19.19 0.64
N GLN A 30 16.99 -18.95 -0.60
CA GLN A 30 17.30 -17.71 -1.33
C GLN A 30 16.19 -16.65 -1.31
N ALA A 31 15.00 -16.97 -0.78
CA ALA A 31 13.94 -16.00 -0.61
C ALA A 31 14.30 -15.02 0.52
N ASN A 32 14.31 -13.72 0.22
CA ASN A 32 14.50 -12.69 1.24
C ASN A 32 13.14 -12.11 1.63
N THR A 33 12.75 -12.32 2.88
CA THR A 33 11.52 -11.77 3.46
C THR A 33 11.83 -10.55 4.31
N ARG A 34 11.17 -9.44 4.03
CA ARG A 34 11.27 -8.18 4.80
C ARG A 34 9.91 -7.81 5.36
N THR A 35 9.86 -7.57 6.66
CA THR A 35 8.68 -7.02 7.31
C THR A 35 8.67 -5.51 7.18
N PHE A 36 7.48 -4.92 7.05
CA PHE A 36 7.29 -3.48 7.12
C PHE A 36 6.08 -3.16 7.99
N THR A 37 6.13 -2.01 8.64
CA THR A 37 5.02 -1.45 9.40
C THR A 37 4.89 0.03 9.08
N VAL A 38 3.68 0.41 8.73
CA VAL A 38 3.23 1.75 8.40
C VAL A 38 2.33 2.20 9.54
N THR A 39 2.55 3.37 10.14
CA THR A 39 1.69 3.90 11.20
C THR A 39 1.41 5.39 10.98
N GLY A 40 0.33 5.89 11.57
CA GLY A 40 0.06 7.33 11.67
C GLY A 40 -0.50 7.98 10.40
N PHE A 41 -1.11 7.21 9.50
CA PHE A 41 -1.82 7.75 8.34
C PHE A 41 -3.27 8.10 8.69
N SER A 42 -3.84 9.07 7.97
CA SER A 42 -5.27 9.40 8.04
C SER A 42 -6.09 8.27 7.43
N LEU A 43 -7.12 7.80 8.14
CA LEU A 43 -7.90 6.63 7.75
C LEU A 43 -8.98 6.98 6.71
N PRO A 44 -8.83 6.59 5.43
CA PRO A 44 -9.84 6.85 4.41
C PRO A 44 -11.04 5.94 4.61
N VAL A 45 -12.22 6.40 4.17
CA VAL A 45 -13.46 5.62 4.25
C VAL A 45 -13.38 4.25 3.56
N ALA A 46 -12.59 4.11 2.48
CA ALA A 46 -12.40 2.83 1.78
C ALA A 46 -11.64 1.76 2.59
N MET A 47 -10.99 2.15 3.69
CA MET A 47 -10.28 1.23 4.59
C MET A 47 -11.12 0.77 5.79
N VAL A 48 -12.30 1.38 5.98
CA VAL A 48 -13.31 0.89 6.94
C VAL A 48 -14.41 0.15 6.20
N TYR A 49 -15.16 -0.67 6.92
CA TYR A 49 -16.26 -1.42 6.34
C TYR A 49 -17.56 -1.26 7.12
N SER A 50 -18.67 -1.43 6.42
CA SER A 50 -20.00 -1.48 7.02
C SER A 50 -20.86 -2.48 6.27
N THR A 51 -21.51 -3.37 6.98
CA THR A 51 -22.50 -4.31 6.43
C THR A 51 -23.89 -3.68 6.32
N ALA A 52 -24.09 -2.50 6.92
CA ALA A 52 -25.37 -1.80 6.94
C ALA A 52 -25.63 -1.07 5.60
N THR A 53 -26.71 -1.44 4.92
CA THR A 53 -27.05 -0.92 3.59
C THR A 53 -27.31 0.59 3.60
N ASN A 54 -27.90 1.12 4.66
CA ASN A 54 -28.14 2.55 4.84
C ASN A 54 -26.84 3.36 4.95
N VAL A 55 -25.78 2.78 5.51
CA VAL A 55 -24.47 3.43 5.60
C VAL A 55 -23.79 3.43 4.23
N GLN A 56 -23.82 2.30 3.54
CA GLN A 56 -23.27 2.17 2.18
C GLN A 56 -23.94 3.15 1.20
N ALA A 57 -25.25 3.36 1.32
CA ALA A 57 -25.99 4.30 0.48
C ALA A 57 -25.61 5.77 0.73
N GLN A 58 -25.23 6.11 1.97
CA GLN A 58 -24.96 7.50 2.36
C GLN A 58 -23.49 7.89 2.29
N ILE A 59 -22.58 6.91 2.36
CA ILE A 59 -21.15 7.11 2.32
C ILE A 59 -20.58 6.38 1.10
N PRO A 60 -20.50 7.06 -0.05
CA PRO A 60 -19.95 6.45 -1.24
C PRO A 60 -18.48 6.08 -1.00
N GLY A 61 -18.13 4.82 -1.29
CA GLY A 61 -16.76 4.32 -1.17
C GLY A 61 -16.43 3.60 0.13
N ILE A 62 -17.36 3.48 1.09
CA ILE A 62 -17.18 2.58 2.23
C ILE A 62 -17.15 1.11 1.76
N ALA A 63 -16.27 0.29 2.33
CA ALA A 63 -16.24 -1.12 1.98
C ALA A 63 -17.49 -1.83 2.52
N SER A 64 -18.11 -2.67 1.70
CA SER A 64 -19.31 -3.42 2.12
C SER A 64 -19.01 -4.60 3.06
N THR A 65 -17.76 -5.06 3.07
CA THR A 65 -17.29 -6.18 3.88
C THR A 65 -15.86 -5.93 4.35
N GLU A 66 -15.46 -6.61 5.42
CA GLU A 66 -14.08 -6.59 5.92
C GLU A 66 -13.08 -7.04 4.84
N GLY A 67 -13.44 -8.07 4.07
CA GLY A 67 -12.63 -8.58 2.96
C GLY A 67 -12.37 -7.52 1.88
N ASN A 68 -13.39 -6.71 1.55
CA ASN A 68 -13.25 -5.63 0.57
C ASN A 68 -12.32 -4.52 1.05
N ALA A 69 -12.39 -4.14 2.34
CA ALA A 69 -11.47 -3.19 2.94
C ALA A 69 -10.02 -3.72 2.93
N LYS A 70 -9.82 -4.98 3.33
CA LYS A 70 -8.50 -5.66 3.27
C LYS A 70 -7.95 -5.71 1.85
N ALA A 71 -8.78 -6.09 0.87
CA ALA A 71 -8.39 -6.15 -0.53
C ALA A 71 -8.07 -4.78 -1.13
N PHE A 72 -8.75 -3.72 -0.68
CA PHE A 72 -8.41 -2.34 -1.05
C PHE A 72 -7.01 -1.97 -0.54
N VAL A 73 -6.73 -2.19 0.75
CA VAL A 73 -5.42 -1.92 1.35
C VAL A 73 -4.32 -2.74 0.69
N GLN A 74 -4.56 -4.02 0.42
CA GLN A 74 -3.60 -4.90 -0.24
C GLN A 74 -3.24 -4.38 -1.64
N ARG A 75 -4.24 -3.99 -2.45
CA ARG A 75 -4.01 -3.42 -3.78
C ARG A 75 -3.24 -2.11 -3.70
N LEU A 76 -3.61 -1.24 -2.77
CA LEU A 76 -2.93 0.04 -2.57
C LEU A 76 -1.46 -0.16 -2.22
N VAL A 77 -1.15 -1.02 -1.25
CA VAL A 77 0.22 -1.32 -0.84
C VAL A 77 1.00 -1.92 -2.00
N MET A 78 0.43 -2.87 -2.75
CA MET A 78 1.10 -3.46 -3.91
C MET A 78 1.41 -2.41 -4.99
N GLN A 79 0.44 -1.55 -5.36
CA GLN A 79 0.68 -0.47 -6.34
C GLN A 79 1.80 0.44 -5.87
N THR A 80 1.69 0.91 -4.63
CA THR A 80 2.67 1.85 -4.08
C THR A 80 4.08 1.24 -4.08
N VAL A 81 4.20 -0.02 -3.67
CA VAL A 81 5.49 -0.73 -3.67
C VAL A 81 6.03 -0.88 -5.08
N PHE A 82 5.19 -1.27 -6.05
CA PHE A 82 5.60 -1.42 -7.44
C PHE A 82 6.02 -0.08 -8.07
N ASP A 83 5.26 0.99 -7.86
CA ASP A 83 5.56 2.33 -8.37
C ASP A 83 6.92 2.84 -7.87
N VAL A 84 7.21 2.64 -6.57
CA VAL A 84 8.52 3.04 -6.02
C VAL A 84 9.64 2.16 -6.56
N LEU A 85 9.42 0.85 -6.66
CA LEU A 85 10.43 -0.06 -7.20
C LEU A 85 10.74 0.25 -8.67
N GLU A 86 9.73 0.51 -9.48
CA GLU A 86 9.89 0.92 -10.88
C GLU A 86 10.64 2.25 -10.97
N SER A 87 10.25 3.26 -10.17
CA SER A 87 10.95 4.54 -10.11
C SER A 87 12.43 4.38 -9.74
N GLN A 88 12.74 3.55 -8.74
CA GLN A 88 14.11 3.29 -8.31
C GLN A 88 14.91 2.50 -9.36
N ALA A 89 14.29 1.49 -9.96
CA ALA A 89 14.92 0.67 -10.99
C ALA A 89 15.26 1.47 -12.25
N ARG A 90 14.35 2.36 -12.67
CA ARG A 90 14.61 3.33 -13.75
C ARG A 90 15.72 4.32 -13.38
N SER A 91 15.74 4.79 -12.13
CA SER A 91 16.83 5.65 -11.63
C SER A 91 18.18 4.93 -11.65
N ALA A 92 18.17 3.60 -11.57
CA ALA A 92 19.35 2.74 -11.70
C ALA A 92 19.64 2.29 -13.14
N LEU A 93 18.93 2.84 -14.14
CA LEU A 93 19.06 2.52 -15.57
C LEU A 93 18.85 1.03 -15.90
N LEU A 94 18.00 0.34 -15.14
CA LEU A 94 17.62 -1.03 -15.46
C LEU A 94 16.69 -1.06 -16.69
N PRO A 95 16.90 -1.98 -17.65
CA PRO A 95 16.00 -2.16 -18.78
C PRO A 95 14.59 -2.57 -18.31
N ASP A 96 13.54 -2.10 -19.00
CA ASP A 96 12.13 -2.38 -18.62
C ASP A 96 11.82 -3.87 -18.48
N ALA A 97 12.43 -4.73 -19.30
CA ALA A 97 12.30 -6.19 -19.21
C ALA A 97 12.84 -6.78 -17.89
N VAL A 98 13.89 -6.16 -17.32
CA VAL A 98 14.45 -6.55 -16.02
C VAL A 98 13.54 -6.07 -14.91
N ILE A 99 13.01 -4.85 -15.02
CA ILE A 99 12.06 -4.29 -14.05
C ILE A 99 10.81 -5.17 -13.95
N SER A 100 10.22 -5.56 -15.09
CA SER A 100 9.03 -6.41 -15.10
C SER A 100 9.28 -7.78 -14.49
N ALA A 101 10.43 -8.41 -14.80
CA ALA A 101 10.82 -9.70 -14.23
C ALA A 101 11.05 -9.62 -12.70
N ILE A 102 11.61 -8.51 -12.22
CA ILE A 102 11.80 -8.25 -10.79
C ILE A 102 10.44 -8.10 -10.09
N LEU A 103 9.54 -7.28 -10.64
CA LEU A 103 8.21 -7.04 -10.06
C LEU A 103 7.35 -8.31 -10.04
N ALA A 104 7.48 -9.18 -11.05
CA ALA A 104 6.77 -10.46 -11.11
C ALA A 104 7.20 -11.46 -10.02
N GLN A 105 8.39 -11.29 -9.44
CA GLN A 105 8.95 -12.15 -8.39
C GLN A 105 8.73 -11.59 -6.98
N LEU A 106 7.96 -10.51 -6.84
CA LEU A 106 7.66 -9.89 -5.55
C LEU A 106 6.28 -10.36 -5.04
N GLU A 107 6.28 -11.00 -3.88
CA GLU A 107 5.06 -11.35 -3.15
C GLU A 107 4.87 -10.38 -1.98
N VAL A 108 3.68 -9.77 -1.90
CA VAL A 108 3.31 -8.82 -0.85
C VAL A 108 2.16 -9.39 -0.03
N LYS A 109 2.43 -9.69 1.24
CA LYS A 109 1.41 -10.11 2.20
C LYS A 109 1.15 -8.98 3.19
N VAL A 110 -0.08 -8.47 3.20
CA VAL A 110 -0.49 -7.35 4.05
C VAL A 110 -1.38 -7.85 5.19
N THR A 111 -1.07 -7.41 6.40
CA THR A 111 -1.84 -7.61 7.61
C THR A 111 -2.46 -6.27 8.01
N TYR A 112 -3.79 -6.21 7.94
CA TYR A 112 -4.58 -5.02 8.26
C TYR A 112 -5.85 -5.42 9.00
N ALA A 113 -6.25 -4.64 10.01
CA ALA A 113 -7.45 -4.85 10.81
C ALA A 113 -8.45 -3.69 10.56
N PRO A 114 -9.42 -3.86 9.63
CA PRO A 114 -10.42 -2.84 9.35
C PRO A 114 -11.35 -2.60 10.55
N ILE A 115 -11.87 -1.38 10.66
CA ILE A 115 -12.87 -1.02 11.68
C ILE A 115 -14.28 -1.23 11.10
N PRO A 116 -15.20 -1.88 11.85
CA PRO A 116 -16.61 -1.87 11.52
C PRO A 116 -17.24 -0.50 11.83
N CYS A 117 -17.94 0.06 10.86
CA CYS A 117 -18.68 1.32 10.95
C CYS A 117 -20.16 1.06 10.66
N GLU A 118 -20.87 0.35 11.55
CA GLU A 118 -22.28 -0.01 11.35
C GLU A 118 -23.21 1.20 11.31
N LYS A 119 -22.80 2.29 11.96
CA LYS A 119 -23.48 3.57 11.94
C LYS A 119 -22.46 4.69 11.80
N PHE A 120 -22.87 5.81 11.22
CA PHE A 120 -22.04 6.98 11.07
C PHE A 120 -22.78 8.23 11.51
N ILE A 121 -22.02 9.25 11.86
CA ILE A 121 -22.53 10.57 12.22
C ILE A 121 -21.87 11.57 11.28
N ARG A 122 -22.69 12.31 10.51
CA ARG A 122 -22.20 13.37 9.61
C ARG A 122 -21.89 14.67 10.35
N SER A 123 -22.55 14.91 11.49
CA SER A 123 -22.41 16.10 12.33
C SER A 123 -22.58 15.73 13.80
N LEU A 124 -21.77 16.30 14.69
CA LEU A 124 -21.65 15.99 16.13
C LEU A 124 -22.93 16.20 16.99
N MET A 125 -24.11 16.31 16.38
CA MET A 125 -25.38 16.66 17.04
C MET A 125 -26.46 15.58 16.91
N GLU A 126 -26.11 14.33 16.60
CA GLU A 126 -27.09 13.25 16.41
C GLU A 126 -27.25 12.40 17.69
N GLU A 127 -28.51 12.11 18.08
CA GLU A 127 -28.84 11.23 19.21
C GLU A 127 -28.36 9.79 18.97
N VAL A 128 -27.77 9.19 20.00
CA VAL A 128 -27.10 7.88 19.88
C VAL A 128 -27.70 6.89 20.85
N LYS A 129 -28.23 5.79 20.30
CA LYS A 129 -28.65 4.64 21.09
C LYS A 129 -27.42 3.96 21.69
N MET A 130 -27.50 3.64 22.98
CA MET A 130 -26.46 2.94 23.71
C MET A 130 -26.17 1.57 23.08
N ASN A 131 -24.88 1.20 23.03
CA ASN A 131 -24.30 -0.10 22.61
C ASN A 131 -23.82 -0.24 21.17
N GLU A 132 -23.80 0.82 20.36
CA GLU A 132 -23.32 0.73 18.98
C GLU A 132 -22.09 1.60 18.74
N GLN A 133 -21.07 1.03 18.10
CA GLN A 133 -19.89 1.76 17.68
C GLN A 133 -20.23 2.61 16.45
N LYS A 134 -20.12 3.93 16.59
CA LYS A 134 -20.36 4.89 15.51
C LYS A 134 -19.04 5.49 15.01
N CYS A 135 -18.88 5.57 13.70
CA CYS A 135 -17.73 6.23 13.08
C CYS A 135 -18.05 7.69 12.76
N ILE A 136 -17.13 8.59 13.08
CA ILE A 136 -17.21 10.01 12.73
C ILE A 136 -16.45 10.19 11.42
N ILE A 137 -17.17 10.61 10.37
CA ILE A 137 -16.61 10.75 9.03
C ILE A 137 -16.71 12.22 8.61
N VAL A 138 -15.56 12.83 8.38
CA VAL A 138 -15.41 14.21 7.89
C VAL A 138 -14.58 14.16 6.62
N ASP A 139 -15.07 14.78 5.55
CA ASP A 139 -14.36 14.86 4.26
C ASP A 139 -13.85 13.52 3.70
N ASN A 140 -14.65 12.46 3.84
CA ASN A 140 -14.32 11.09 3.42
C ASN A 140 -13.16 10.43 4.19
N MET A 141 -12.86 10.95 5.38
CA MET A 141 -11.90 10.38 6.33
C MET A 141 -12.57 10.07 7.66
N VAL A 142 -12.13 9.00 8.31
CA VAL A 142 -12.56 8.65 9.67
C VAL A 142 -11.71 9.43 10.65
N THR A 143 -12.32 10.40 11.34
CA THR A 143 -11.62 11.29 12.27
C THR A 143 -11.70 10.81 13.72
N GLY A 144 -12.69 9.96 14.04
CA GLY A 144 -12.85 9.44 15.38
C GLY A 144 -13.89 8.32 15.45
N ILE A 145 -13.92 7.68 16.61
CA ILE A 145 -14.90 6.64 16.92
C ILE A 145 -15.62 7.04 18.20
N CYS A 146 -16.94 6.95 18.13
CA CYS A 146 -17.79 7.11 19.28
C CYS A 146 -18.24 5.72 19.74
N ALA A 147 -17.86 5.34 20.95
CA ALA A 147 -18.40 4.17 21.62
C ALA A 147 -19.11 4.63 22.89
N ALA A 148 -20.34 4.18 23.10
CA ALA A 148 -21.05 4.40 24.35
C ALA A 148 -20.27 3.70 25.48
N LYS A 149 -19.87 4.43 26.52
CA LYS A 149 -19.40 3.80 27.76
C LYS A 149 -20.61 3.18 28.46
N MET A 150 -20.45 1.96 28.99
CA MET A 150 -21.51 1.28 29.72
C MET A 150 -22.04 2.18 30.85
N GLY A 151 -23.35 2.45 30.83
CA GLY A 151 -24.05 3.13 31.92
C GLY A 151 -24.33 4.64 31.75
N MET A 152 -24.04 5.25 30.60
CA MET A 152 -24.43 6.64 30.31
C MET A 152 -25.04 6.77 28.92
N GLU A 153 -26.29 7.24 28.84
CA GLU A 153 -27.02 7.53 27.59
C GLU A 153 -26.35 8.75 26.95
N GLY A 154 -25.27 8.51 26.21
CA GLY A 154 -24.47 9.57 25.63
C GLY A 154 -24.75 9.71 24.14
N MET A 155 -25.41 10.81 23.77
CA MET A 155 -25.30 11.37 22.42
C MET A 155 -23.81 11.59 22.11
N CYS A 156 -23.32 11.36 20.88
CA CYS A 156 -21.96 11.75 20.48
C CYS A 156 -21.88 13.28 20.33
N ASN A 157 -22.17 14.00 21.40
CA ASN A 157 -22.12 15.44 21.53
C ASN A 157 -20.88 15.80 22.34
N SER A 158 -20.25 16.93 21.99
CA SER A 158 -18.93 17.35 22.48
C SER A 158 -18.80 17.41 24.01
N ASP A 159 -19.92 17.52 24.71
CA ASP A 159 -19.92 17.93 26.10
C ASP A 159 -19.93 16.75 27.10
N MET A 160 -20.32 15.54 26.68
CA MET A 160 -20.45 14.39 27.60
C MET A 160 -20.03 13.02 27.07
N VAL A 161 -19.62 12.88 25.80
CA VAL A 161 -19.07 11.62 25.28
C VAL A 161 -17.59 11.75 24.94
N THR A 162 -16.81 10.76 25.38
CA THR A 162 -15.40 10.63 25.03
C THR A 162 -15.30 10.22 23.56
N ILE A 163 -15.07 11.19 22.66
CA ILE A 163 -14.59 10.88 21.31
C ILE A 163 -13.27 10.16 21.48
N MET A 164 -13.25 8.87 21.16
CA MET A 164 -12.04 8.09 21.24
C MET A 164 -11.22 8.30 19.96
N PRO A 165 -9.89 8.43 20.10
CA PRO A 165 -9.02 8.43 18.93
C PRO A 165 -9.20 7.12 18.16
N VAL A 166 -9.02 7.18 16.84
CA VAL A 166 -9.02 5.99 16.00
C VAL A 166 -7.96 5.01 16.55
N PRO A 167 -8.30 3.73 16.80
CA PRO A 167 -7.37 2.76 17.35
C PRO A 167 -6.18 2.59 16.41
N THR A 168 -5.00 2.46 17.01
CA THR A 168 -3.74 2.35 16.26
C THR A 168 -3.71 1.12 15.36
N SER A 169 -4.49 0.08 15.67
CA SER A 169 -4.66 -1.11 14.82
C SER A 169 -5.24 -0.82 13.44
N ALA A 170 -6.05 0.25 13.31
CA ALA A 170 -6.67 0.65 12.06
C ALA A 170 -5.89 1.75 11.32
N THR A 171 -5.04 2.48 12.04
CA THR A 171 -4.07 3.42 11.46
C THR A 171 -2.67 2.82 11.37
N SER A 172 -2.59 1.48 11.40
CA SER A 172 -1.36 0.74 11.14
C SER A 172 -1.59 -0.34 10.09
N ILE A 173 -0.67 -0.42 9.14
CA ILE A 173 -0.62 -1.48 8.14
C ILE A 173 0.71 -2.17 8.33
N SER A 174 0.71 -3.48 8.53
CA SER A 174 1.93 -4.27 8.57
C SER A 174 1.92 -5.28 7.44
N GLY A 175 3.08 -5.83 7.11
CA GLY A 175 3.15 -6.85 6.08
C GLY A 175 4.53 -7.41 5.88
N THR A 176 4.62 -8.38 4.99
CA THR A 176 5.87 -8.97 4.54
C THR A 176 6.00 -8.85 3.03
N LEU A 177 7.15 -8.40 2.58
CA LEU A 177 7.60 -8.44 1.20
C LEU A 177 8.56 -9.62 1.07
N THR A 178 8.20 -10.59 0.25
CA THR A 178 9.06 -11.71 -0.09
C THR A 178 9.50 -11.55 -1.52
N THR A 179 10.81 -11.59 -1.77
CA THR A 179 11.35 -11.61 -3.13
C THR A 179 12.26 -12.81 -3.30
N THR A 180 12.16 -13.43 -4.47
CA THR A 180 13.08 -14.48 -4.93
C THR A 180 14.13 -13.93 -5.88
N ASN A 181 14.06 -12.64 -6.23
CA ASN A 181 15.00 -12.01 -7.14
C ASN A 181 16.32 -11.69 -6.43
N ILE A 182 17.44 -12.18 -6.97
CA ILE A 182 18.76 -12.02 -6.34
C ILE A 182 19.20 -10.55 -6.25
N ILE A 183 18.77 -9.70 -7.19
CA ILE A 183 19.14 -8.27 -7.21
C ILE A 183 18.48 -7.58 -6.01
N MET A 184 17.17 -7.76 -5.84
CA MET A 184 16.43 -7.17 -4.71
C MET A 184 16.75 -7.83 -3.36
N ALA A 185 17.06 -9.14 -3.37
CA ALA A 185 17.45 -9.86 -2.17
C ALA A 185 18.76 -9.30 -1.56
N ASN A 186 19.67 -8.79 -2.40
CA ASN A 186 20.94 -8.21 -1.98
C ASN A 186 20.87 -6.72 -1.61
N TRP A 187 19.71 -6.07 -1.76
CA TRP A 187 19.57 -4.68 -1.35
C TRP A 187 19.79 -4.50 0.16
N SER A 188 20.52 -3.45 0.51
CA SER A 188 20.76 -3.09 1.90
C SER A 188 19.44 -2.74 2.61
N ARG A 189 19.42 -2.86 3.93
CA ARG A 189 18.26 -2.42 4.73
C ARG A 189 17.92 -0.94 4.49
N THR A 190 18.91 -0.09 4.24
CA THR A 190 18.71 1.34 3.98
C THR A 190 18.05 1.61 2.63
N MET A 191 18.37 0.84 1.59
CA MET A 191 17.67 0.91 0.29
C MET A 191 16.21 0.51 0.44
N TRP A 192 15.95 -0.61 1.11
CA TRP A 192 14.60 -1.07 1.41
C TRP A 192 13.81 -0.06 2.23
N GLN A 193 14.41 0.50 3.27
CA GLN A 193 13.77 1.53 4.09
C GLN A 193 13.49 2.80 3.29
N SER A 194 14.37 3.18 2.36
CA SER A 194 14.15 4.32 1.47
C SER A 194 12.96 4.09 0.54
N VAL A 195 12.83 2.89 -0.03
CA VAL A 195 11.68 2.48 -0.86
C VAL A 195 10.39 2.55 -0.05
N LEU A 196 10.37 1.93 1.14
CA LEU A 196 9.21 1.93 2.03
C LEU A 196 8.85 3.36 2.47
N ASN A 197 9.82 4.18 2.86
CA ASN A 197 9.56 5.56 3.28
C ASN A 197 9.00 6.42 2.13
N ARG A 198 9.45 6.21 0.89
CA ARG A 198 8.86 6.87 -0.29
C ARG A 198 7.45 6.40 -0.55
N ALA A 199 7.21 5.09 -0.47
CA ALA A 199 5.88 4.50 -0.62
C ALA A 199 4.91 5.08 0.43
N LEU A 200 5.36 5.13 1.68
CA LEU A 200 4.64 5.73 2.80
C LEU A 200 4.30 7.20 2.59
N ARG A 201 5.28 7.99 2.11
CA ARG A 201 5.06 9.40 1.80
C ARG A 201 4.05 9.59 0.66
N MET A 202 4.11 8.76 -0.38
CA MET A 202 3.11 8.80 -1.46
C MET A 202 1.71 8.41 -1.00
N GLN A 203 1.59 7.51 -0.02
CA GLN A 203 0.31 7.20 0.62
C GLN A 203 -0.19 8.36 1.48
N ALA A 204 0.68 8.94 2.32
CA ALA A 204 0.32 10.05 3.22
C ALA A 204 -0.01 11.35 2.48
N SER A 205 0.61 11.62 1.32
CA SER A 205 0.42 12.87 0.56
C SER A 205 -0.88 12.93 -0.27
N GLY A 206 -1.82 12.00 -0.06
CA GLY A 206 -3.18 12.14 -0.62
C GLY A 206 -3.40 11.58 -2.02
N SER A 207 -2.48 10.78 -2.56
CA SER A 207 -2.70 10.06 -3.83
C SER A 207 -3.74 8.92 -3.72
N PHE A 208 -4.42 8.76 -2.59
CA PHE A 208 -5.68 8.03 -2.50
C PHE A 208 -6.75 8.57 -3.48
N ARG A 209 -6.68 9.86 -3.84
CA ARG A 209 -7.57 10.47 -4.84
C ARG A 209 -7.33 9.92 -6.25
N PHE A 210 -6.09 9.56 -6.60
CA PHE A 210 -5.79 9.03 -7.93
C PHE A 210 -6.24 7.58 -8.11
N ALA A 211 -6.16 6.74 -7.06
CA ALA A 211 -6.64 5.36 -7.11
C ALA A 211 -8.19 5.26 -7.15
N LEU A 212 -8.90 6.25 -6.59
CA LEU A 212 -10.38 6.32 -6.62
C LEU A 212 -10.93 6.99 -7.88
N LEU A 213 -10.26 8.02 -8.42
CA LEU A 213 -10.72 8.73 -9.62
C LEU A 213 -10.31 8.04 -10.92
N LEU A 214 -9.24 7.25 -10.88
CA LEU A 214 -8.83 6.41 -12.00
C LEU A 214 -9.02 4.96 -11.58
N GLY A 215 -10.17 4.38 -11.94
CA GLY A 215 -10.31 2.92 -12.17
C GLY A 215 -9.37 2.39 -13.28
N VAL A 216 -8.30 3.12 -13.57
CA VAL A 216 -7.30 2.90 -14.60
C VAL A 216 -5.98 2.76 -13.88
N CYS A 217 -5.57 1.52 -13.58
CA CYS A 217 -4.20 1.09 -13.89
C CYS A 217 -3.89 -0.36 -13.52
N TYR A 218 -4.68 -1.08 -12.71
CA TYR A 218 -4.37 -2.51 -12.49
C TYR A 218 -4.72 -3.38 -13.71
N CYS A 219 -5.88 -3.13 -14.35
CA CYS A 219 -6.22 -3.80 -15.61
C CYS A 219 -5.30 -3.37 -16.76
N CYS A 220 -4.89 -2.10 -16.79
CA CYS A 220 -3.96 -1.60 -17.83
C CYS A 220 -2.56 -2.21 -17.66
N TRP A 221 -2.08 -2.39 -16.42
CA TRP A 221 -0.79 -3.02 -16.16
C TRP A 221 -0.78 -4.52 -16.50
N LYS A 222 -1.83 -5.27 -16.11
CA LYS A 222 -1.94 -6.69 -16.53
C LYS A 222 -2.12 -6.86 -18.04
N LEU A 223 -2.73 -5.88 -18.74
CA LEU A 223 -2.77 -5.86 -20.20
C LEU A 223 -1.41 -5.53 -20.81
N LYS A 224 -0.66 -4.56 -20.26
CA LYS A 224 0.69 -4.21 -20.73
C LYS A 224 1.68 -5.37 -20.60
N LEU A 225 1.58 -6.14 -19.51
CA LEU A 225 2.37 -7.36 -19.27
C LEU A 225 1.99 -8.55 -20.17
N LYS A 226 0.85 -8.49 -20.86
CA LYS A 226 0.39 -9.57 -21.77
C LYS A 226 0.58 -9.21 -23.25
N VAL A 227 0.98 -7.98 -23.55
CA VAL A 227 1.14 -7.42 -24.90
C VAL A 227 2.62 -7.11 -25.22
N MET A 228 3.53 -7.48 -24.32
CA MET A 228 4.99 -7.45 -24.54
C MET A 228 5.58 -8.85 -24.47
#